data_AF-A0A931XYB5-F1
#
_entry.id   AF-A0A931XYB5-F1
#
_cell.length_a   1.000
_cell.length_b   1.000
_cell.length_c   1.000
_cell.angle_alpha   90.00
_cell.angle_beta   90.00
_cell.angle_gamma   90.00
#
_symmetry.space_group_name_H-M   'P 1'
#
loop_
_entity.id
_entity.type
_entity.pdbx_description
1 polymer ?
#
loop_
_entity_poly.entity_id
_entity_poly.type
_entity_poly.pdbx_seq_one_letter_code
_entity_poly.pdbx_strand_id
1 'polypeptide(L)'
;MRHARWLLAVMLAGCSGELGGGVPVDDAPDPRDDAAIVESATDDSAPSGDAVSAPEAPICGVVACEEDKTHHPRIQAAFDRHGGAAKVGEPFDNGGGIWVHAWGAGQVQDFEGGTLGPLTLAEADATADWSKSAYAVRGPIRAAWIALGGAPDLGFPKEDQHAGPGGEVQTFEKGCLGPDGSGRYDVFTVCEDPPDLKPVLDAIQTRAATSSPGTDFGVAVEWLPTGTRWGARADVARTSASSAKWFWAMAALSKNAIATVEPPALPTFKDSNNSTAGTLIDLAGGPNAVNDFTTKTLGIPITEISLCRWSFDKTRVATNCSNLLGGDNFFTPNGAVKFLKASWQRKAIGDAKGDKLLEWAKLSPRSGYGGWVGTQLPVAVRPNVRHKAGWLPTGCCSAGYPPHYNDIAIVPTPRGSYAVALSMKGGTDSKIIKTMEWSSCVIWHALAKDVADPLGACTAP
;
A
#
# COMPACT_ATOMS: atom_id res chain seq x y z
N MET A 1 37.67 -18.91 -15.82
CA MET A 1 38.01 -19.76 -14.65
C MET A 1 38.85 -18.93 -13.69
N ARG A 2 38.55 -19.02 -12.39
CA ARG A 2 39.06 -18.21 -11.26
C ARG A 2 38.41 -16.83 -11.12
N HIS A 3 37.31 -16.77 -10.38
CA HIS A 3 36.89 -15.68 -9.46
C HIS A 3 35.57 -16.14 -8.79
N ALA A 4 35.67 -17.00 -7.77
CA ALA A 4 34.54 -17.42 -6.93
C ALA A 4 35.06 -18.16 -5.69
N ARG A 5 35.68 -17.43 -4.74
CA ARG A 5 36.10 -17.98 -3.44
C ARG A 5 36.20 -16.87 -2.38
N TRP A 6 35.13 -16.10 -2.17
CA TRP A 6 34.99 -15.22 -1.00
C TRP A 6 33.50 -15.00 -0.72
N LEU A 7 32.80 -16.01 -0.20
CA LEU A 7 31.48 -15.84 0.42
C LEU A 7 31.05 -17.01 1.33
N LEU A 8 32.00 -17.79 1.85
CA LEU A 8 31.73 -18.94 2.70
C LEU A 8 32.64 -18.93 3.94
N ALA A 9 32.50 -17.90 4.80
CA ALA A 9 33.27 -17.82 6.05
C ALA A 9 32.60 -17.00 7.17
N VAL A 10 31.27 -16.89 7.22
CA VAL A 10 30.54 -16.20 8.34
C VAL A 10 29.39 -17.06 8.89
N MET A 11 29.44 -18.40 8.80
CA MET A 11 28.28 -19.24 9.17
C MET A 11 28.52 -20.39 10.16
N LEU A 12 29.56 -20.33 11.00
CA LEU A 12 29.70 -21.26 12.12
C LEU A 12 30.39 -20.60 13.33
N ALA A 13 29.71 -19.66 14.00
CA ALA A 13 30.05 -19.22 15.35
C ALA A 13 28.85 -18.50 15.98
N GLY A 14 28.00 -19.27 16.65
CA GLY A 14 26.85 -18.77 17.40
C GLY A 14 26.52 -19.66 18.59
N CYS A 15 27.56 -20.16 19.25
CA CYS A 15 27.52 -20.77 20.58
C CYS A 15 28.77 -20.29 21.31
N SER A 16 28.57 -19.64 22.47
CA SER A 16 29.52 -19.36 23.58
C SER A 16 29.71 -17.87 23.89
N GLY A 17 29.36 -17.50 25.13
CA GLY A 17 30.25 -16.75 26.03
C GLY A 17 30.21 -15.23 26.00
N GLU A 18 29.75 -14.66 27.11
CA GLU A 18 29.92 -13.26 27.54
C GLU A 18 31.39 -12.78 27.48
N LEU A 19 31.58 -11.46 27.33
CA LEU A 19 32.39 -10.62 28.23
C LEU A 19 32.17 -9.13 27.87
N GLY A 20 32.16 -8.29 28.90
CA GLY A 20 31.67 -6.92 28.85
C GLY A 20 32.68 -5.85 28.41
N GLY A 21 32.21 -4.60 28.43
CA GLY A 21 33.01 -3.41 28.12
C GLY A 21 32.13 -2.19 27.90
N GLY A 22 31.77 -1.51 28.98
CA GLY A 22 31.08 -0.22 28.94
C GLY A 22 32.03 0.94 28.63
N VAL A 23 31.53 1.94 27.92
CA VAL A 23 32.17 3.26 27.70
C VAL A 23 31.04 4.31 27.66
N PRO A 24 31.24 5.52 28.23
CA PRO A 24 30.15 6.38 28.73
C PRO A 24 29.53 7.28 27.65
N VAL A 25 28.33 7.77 27.98
CA VAL A 25 27.53 8.71 27.20
C VAL A 25 27.81 10.11 27.72
N ASP A 26 28.24 11.02 26.84
CA ASP A 26 28.37 12.45 27.15
C ASP A 26 27.03 13.18 26.89
N ASP A 27 26.68 14.01 27.88
CA ASP A 27 25.54 14.92 27.93
C ASP A 27 25.68 16.12 26.97
N ALA A 28 24.57 16.50 26.33
CA ALA A 28 24.35 17.88 25.86
C ALA A 28 22.85 18.17 25.63
N PRO A 29 22.40 19.44 25.74
CA PRO A 29 21.18 19.79 26.47
C PRO A 29 19.94 20.08 25.62
N ASP A 30 18.80 19.93 26.31
CA ASP A 30 17.44 20.38 26.05
C ASP A 30 17.34 21.91 25.88
N PRO A 31 16.64 22.41 24.84
CA PRO A 31 15.97 23.69 24.92
C PRO A 31 14.44 23.51 24.77
N ARG A 32 13.77 23.54 25.92
CA ARG A 32 12.37 23.98 26.05
C ARG A 32 12.34 25.49 26.09
N ASP A 33 11.49 26.09 25.26
CA ASP A 33 10.85 27.38 25.52
C ASP A 33 9.53 27.46 24.72
N ASP A 34 8.43 27.32 25.46
CA ASP A 34 7.27 28.20 25.55
C ASP A 34 6.80 29.01 24.34
N ALA A 35 5.55 28.73 23.91
CA ALA A 35 4.60 29.79 23.55
C ALA A 35 3.15 29.30 23.75
N ALA A 36 2.53 29.79 24.83
CA ALA A 36 1.11 29.71 25.08
C ALA A 36 0.36 30.66 24.12
N ILE A 37 -0.72 30.18 23.49
CA ILE A 37 -1.69 31.03 22.81
C ILE A 37 -2.85 31.28 23.78
N VAL A 38 -3.05 32.56 24.08
CA VAL A 38 -4.12 33.11 24.90
C VAL A 38 -5.42 33.16 24.08
N GLU A 39 -6.47 32.54 24.61
CA GLU A 39 -7.85 32.79 24.20
C GLU A 39 -8.28 34.19 24.68
N SER A 40 -8.85 35.00 23.79
CA SER A 40 -9.65 36.16 24.18
C SER A 40 -10.99 36.12 23.48
N ALA A 41 -12.02 35.73 24.25
CA ALA A 41 -13.40 35.98 23.95
C ALA A 41 -13.76 37.43 24.32
N THR A 42 -14.44 38.12 23.41
CA THR A 42 -15.36 39.21 23.78
C THR A 42 -16.63 39.09 22.94
N ASP A 43 -17.68 38.75 23.67
CA ASP A 43 -19.10 38.99 23.39
C ASP A 43 -19.33 40.51 23.29
N ASP A 44 -20.12 40.95 22.31
CA ASP A 44 -20.89 42.18 22.45
C ASP A 44 -22.09 42.22 21.50
N SER A 45 -23.19 42.69 22.08
CA SER A 45 -24.56 42.58 21.60
C SER A 45 -24.94 43.63 20.55
N ALA A 46 -25.93 43.29 19.73
CA ALA A 46 -26.59 44.12 18.72
C ALA A 46 -27.29 45.38 19.32
N PRO A 47 -27.76 46.35 18.50
CA PRO A 47 -29.08 46.18 17.88
C PRO A 47 -29.32 46.83 16.50
N SER A 48 -30.26 46.21 15.78
CA SER A 48 -31.29 46.75 14.86
C SER A 48 -30.99 47.93 13.93
N GLY A 49 -31.17 47.69 12.63
CA GLY A 49 -31.46 48.71 11.63
C GLY A 49 -32.08 48.08 10.38
N ASP A 50 -33.41 48.13 10.30
CA ASP A 50 -34.17 47.79 9.09
C ASP A 50 -33.75 48.71 7.93
N ALA A 51 -33.12 48.13 6.92
CA ALA A 51 -33.01 48.72 5.59
C ALA A 51 -33.51 47.69 4.58
N VAL A 52 -34.68 47.96 4.02
CA VAL A 52 -35.21 47.25 2.86
C VAL A 52 -34.33 47.62 1.67
N SER A 53 -33.33 46.79 1.42
CA SER A 53 -32.50 46.86 0.22
C SER A 53 -33.36 46.65 -1.01
N ALA A 54 -33.20 47.54 -2.00
CA ALA A 54 -33.72 47.37 -3.35
C ALA A 54 -33.36 45.98 -3.90
N PRO A 55 -34.14 45.41 -4.84
CA PRO A 55 -33.78 44.15 -5.47
C PRO A 55 -32.36 44.27 -6.02
N GLU A 56 -31.46 43.45 -5.49
CA GLU A 56 -30.11 43.32 -6.01
C GLU A 56 -30.22 43.12 -7.52
N ALA A 57 -29.50 43.94 -8.29
CA ALA A 57 -29.28 43.68 -9.70
C ALA A 57 -28.83 42.21 -9.82
N PRO A 58 -29.28 41.47 -10.85
CA PRO A 58 -28.86 40.08 -11.02
C PRO A 58 -27.34 40.05 -10.92
N ILE A 59 -26.86 39.33 -9.91
CA ILE A 59 -25.43 39.07 -9.72
C ILE A 59 -24.93 38.62 -11.09
N CYS A 60 -24.02 39.43 -11.65
CA CYS A 60 -23.37 39.22 -12.93
C CYS A 60 -23.13 37.71 -13.06
N GLY A 61 -23.83 37.05 -13.99
CA GLY A 61 -23.65 35.62 -14.20
C GLY A 61 -22.16 35.33 -14.37
N VAL A 62 -21.76 34.10 -14.08
CA VAL A 62 -20.41 33.51 -14.16
C VAL A 62 -19.55 33.94 -15.37
N VAL A 63 -20.13 34.63 -16.35
CA VAL A 63 -19.50 35.29 -17.48
C VAL A 63 -20.01 36.74 -17.60
N ALA A 64 -19.06 37.68 -17.61
CA ALA A 64 -19.16 39.09 -18.01
C ALA A 64 -19.54 40.12 -16.94
N CYS A 65 -18.50 40.70 -16.34
CA CYS A 65 -18.45 42.14 -16.11
C CYS A 65 -17.16 42.77 -16.73
N GLU A 66 -16.17 41.97 -17.19
CA GLU A 66 -15.04 42.38 -18.07
C GLU A 66 -14.84 41.34 -19.20
N GLU A 67 -15.42 41.59 -20.38
CA GLU A 67 -15.47 40.68 -21.55
C GLU A 67 -14.07 40.19 -22.02
N ASP A 68 -13.03 40.96 -21.72
CA ASP A 68 -11.63 40.74 -22.10
C ASP A 68 -10.84 39.83 -21.14
N LYS A 69 -11.36 39.53 -19.95
CA LYS A 69 -10.63 38.75 -18.92
C LYS A 69 -11.30 37.45 -18.46
N THR A 70 -12.52 37.15 -18.91
CA THR A 70 -13.32 36.06 -18.28
C THR A 70 -13.98 35.07 -19.23
N HIS A 71 -14.01 35.31 -20.56
CA HIS A 71 -14.75 34.41 -21.46
C HIS A 71 -13.89 33.27 -22.01
N HIS A 72 -14.01 32.11 -21.37
CA HIS A 72 -13.42 30.84 -21.82
C HIS A 72 -14.52 29.89 -22.31
N PRO A 73 -14.74 29.76 -23.63
CA PRO A 73 -15.89 29.05 -24.18
C PRO A 73 -15.99 27.59 -23.74
N ARG A 74 -14.84 26.91 -23.53
CA ARG A 74 -14.84 25.51 -23.12
C ARG A 74 -15.18 25.33 -21.66
N ILE A 75 -14.70 26.22 -20.79
CA ILE A 75 -15.07 26.26 -19.36
C ILE A 75 -16.56 26.60 -19.24
N GLN A 76 -17.06 27.59 -19.98
CA GLN A 76 -18.49 27.91 -20.00
C GLN A 76 -19.34 26.73 -20.47
N ALA A 77 -18.94 26.08 -21.57
CA ALA A 77 -19.66 24.91 -22.07
C ALA A 77 -19.66 23.75 -21.05
N ALA A 78 -18.57 23.56 -20.28
CA ALA A 78 -18.52 22.58 -19.20
C ALA A 78 -19.42 22.98 -18.03
N PHE A 79 -19.42 24.25 -17.63
CA PHE A 79 -20.31 24.79 -16.60
C PHE A 79 -21.78 24.48 -16.92
N ASP A 80 -22.21 24.81 -18.14
CA ASP A 80 -23.57 24.55 -18.60
C ASP A 80 -23.87 23.05 -18.67
N ARG A 81 -22.93 22.24 -19.19
CA ARG A 81 -23.04 20.78 -19.25
C ARG A 81 -23.23 20.14 -17.87
N HIS A 82 -22.62 20.71 -16.83
CA HIS A 82 -22.73 20.23 -15.46
C HIS A 82 -23.90 20.84 -14.67
N GLY A 83 -24.80 21.59 -15.33
CA GLY A 83 -26.04 22.09 -14.74
C GLY A 83 -25.94 23.50 -14.12
N GLY A 84 -24.92 24.26 -14.52
CA GLY A 84 -24.72 25.66 -14.14
C GLY A 84 -24.64 25.89 -12.64
N ALA A 85 -24.96 27.11 -12.19
CA ALA A 85 -24.73 27.56 -10.81
C ALA A 85 -25.39 26.66 -9.75
N ALA A 86 -26.59 26.13 -10.02
CA ALA A 86 -27.29 25.25 -9.08
C ALA A 86 -26.52 23.95 -8.77
N LYS A 87 -25.76 23.45 -9.74
CA LYS A 87 -24.97 22.22 -9.60
C LYS A 87 -23.52 22.52 -9.31
N VAL A 88 -22.92 23.41 -10.10
CA VAL A 88 -21.50 23.73 -10.06
C VAL A 88 -21.17 24.69 -8.92
N GLY A 89 -22.05 25.64 -8.65
CA GLY A 89 -21.83 26.71 -7.68
C GLY A 89 -21.40 28.01 -8.35
N GLU A 90 -20.98 28.96 -7.51
CA GLU A 90 -20.44 30.25 -7.94
C GLU A 90 -18.91 30.18 -8.05
N PRO A 91 -18.29 31.01 -8.90
CA PRO A 91 -16.84 31.13 -8.98
C PRO A 91 -16.22 31.41 -7.60
N PHE A 92 -15.15 30.70 -7.29
CA PHE A 92 -14.46 30.76 -6.01
C PHE A 92 -12.96 30.98 -6.22
N ASP A 93 -12.35 31.80 -5.37
CA ASP A 93 -10.90 32.06 -5.41
C ASP A 93 -10.14 31.09 -4.51
N ASN A 94 -9.33 30.21 -5.12
CA ASN A 94 -8.43 29.29 -4.42
C ASN A 94 -6.96 29.79 -4.37
N GLY A 95 -6.71 31.06 -4.68
CA GLY A 95 -5.39 31.68 -4.81
C GLY A 95 -5.06 32.19 -6.21
N GLY A 96 -5.87 31.88 -7.21
CA GLY A 96 -5.74 32.34 -8.61
C GLY A 96 -6.64 33.53 -8.98
N GLY A 97 -7.46 34.01 -8.04
CA GLY A 97 -8.55 34.95 -8.29
C GLY A 97 -9.89 34.23 -8.52
N ILE A 98 -10.99 34.97 -8.45
CA ILE A 98 -12.34 34.47 -8.74
C ILE A 98 -12.59 34.18 -10.23
N TRP A 99 -11.62 34.50 -11.09
CA TRP A 99 -11.72 34.39 -12.54
C TRP A 99 -10.95 33.19 -13.09
N VAL A 100 -11.19 32.89 -14.36
CA VAL A 100 -10.40 31.89 -15.07
C VAL A 100 -8.94 32.31 -15.03
N HIS A 101 -8.08 31.40 -14.63
CA HIS A 101 -6.66 31.68 -14.50
C HIS A 101 -5.81 30.53 -15.03
N ALA A 102 -4.58 30.86 -15.40
CA ALA A 102 -3.64 29.89 -15.89
C ALA A 102 -3.14 29.00 -14.74
N TRP A 103 -3.14 27.68 -14.98
CA TRP A 103 -2.51 26.73 -14.08
C TRP A 103 -1.76 25.67 -14.88
N GLY A 104 -0.43 25.78 -14.91
CA GLY A 104 0.38 24.97 -15.83
C GLY A 104 0.18 25.40 -17.29
N ALA A 105 -0.03 24.44 -18.18
CA ALA A 105 -0.20 24.67 -19.62
C ALA A 105 -1.68 24.75 -20.01
N GLY A 106 -2.52 25.42 -19.23
CA GLY A 106 -3.95 25.54 -19.54
C GLY A 106 -4.65 26.48 -18.57
N GLN A 107 -5.97 26.42 -18.57
CA GLN A 107 -6.84 27.35 -17.86
C GLN A 107 -7.76 26.58 -16.90
N VAL A 108 -8.01 27.15 -15.74
CA VAL A 108 -8.92 26.56 -14.74
C VAL A 108 -9.86 27.62 -14.17
N GLN A 109 -11.02 27.18 -13.70
CA GLN A 109 -11.92 27.95 -12.86
C GLN A 109 -12.40 27.08 -11.71
N ASP A 110 -12.28 27.59 -10.49
CA ASP A 110 -12.77 26.96 -9.29
C ASP A 110 -14.17 27.46 -8.92
N PHE A 111 -14.97 26.56 -8.33
CA PHE A 111 -16.34 26.82 -7.93
C PHE A 111 -16.64 26.22 -6.56
N GLU A 112 -17.56 26.86 -5.83
CA GLU A 112 -18.08 26.40 -4.54
C GLU A 112 -19.58 26.74 -4.38
N GLY A 113 -20.27 26.06 -3.44
CA GLY A 113 -21.67 26.35 -3.09
C GLY A 113 -22.71 25.58 -3.90
N GLY A 114 -22.31 24.91 -4.98
CA GLY A 114 -23.18 24.04 -5.79
C GLY A 114 -23.43 22.67 -5.15
N THR A 115 -24.48 21.98 -5.59
CA THR A 115 -24.81 20.62 -5.11
C THR A 115 -23.78 19.55 -5.45
N LEU A 116 -22.83 19.83 -6.35
CA LEU A 116 -21.71 18.94 -6.65
C LEU A 116 -20.52 19.11 -5.68
N GLY A 117 -20.61 20.06 -4.73
CA GLY A 117 -19.53 20.41 -3.81
C GLY A 117 -18.40 21.18 -4.50
N PRO A 118 -17.24 21.36 -3.82
CA PRO A 118 -16.09 22.03 -4.41
C PRO A 118 -15.60 21.32 -5.68
N LEU A 119 -15.43 22.09 -6.76
CA LEU A 119 -14.97 21.57 -8.04
C LEU A 119 -14.10 22.57 -8.80
N THR A 120 -13.30 22.06 -9.73
CA THR A 120 -12.52 22.83 -10.69
C THR A 120 -12.92 22.40 -12.10
N LEU A 121 -13.25 23.34 -12.96
CA LEU A 121 -13.35 23.09 -14.41
C LEU A 121 -11.97 23.38 -15.01
N ALA A 122 -11.40 22.40 -15.69
CA ALA A 122 -10.03 22.48 -16.20
C ALA A 122 -9.99 22.25 -17.72
N GLU A 123 -9.30 23.16 -18.42
CA GLU A 123 -9.12 23.18 -19.87
C GLU A 123 -7.63 23.15 -20.21
N ALA A 124 -7.20 22.14 -20.98
CA ALA A 124 -5.82 22.04 -21.43
C ALA A 124 -5.52 22.90 -22.68
N ASP A 125 -4.36 23.53 -22.73
CA ASP A 125 -3.81 24.12 -23.96
C ASP A 125 -3.08 23.05 -24.79
N ALA A 126 -3.86 22.10 -25.32
CA ALA A 126 -3.35 21.02 -26.15
C ALA A 126 -4.16 20.90 -27.45
N THR A 127 -3.57 20.26 -28.47
CA THR A 127 -4.17 20.05 -29.79
C THR A 127 -4.87 18.70 -29.94
N ALA A 128 -4.77 17.84 -28.93
CA ALA A 128 -5.41 16.53 -28.95
C ALA A 128 -6.95 16.66 -28.96
N ASP A 129 -7.66 15.63 -29.43
CA ASP A 129 -9.12 15.70 -29.52
C ASP A 129 -9.79 15.88 -28.16
N TRP A 130 -9.25 15.27 -27.11
CA TRP A 130 -9.77 15.37 -25.74
C TRP A 130 -9.64 16.80 -25.18
N SER A 131 -8.61 17.57 -25.56
CA SER A 131 -8.39 18.93 -25.06
C SER A 131 -9.29 19.98 -25.72
N LYS A 132 -10.21 19.55 -26.61
CA LYS A 132 -11.25 20.40 -27.19
C LYS A 132 -12.40 20.69 -26.22
N SER A 133 -12.39 20.12 -25.03
CA SER A 133 -13.37 20.35 -23.95
C SER A 133 -12.66 20.69 -22.64
N ALA A 134 -13.37 21.38 -21.74
CA ALA A 134 -13.02 21.43 -20.32
C ALA A 134 -13.75 20.30 -19.57
N TYR A 135 -13.16 19.79 -18.49
CA TYR A 135 -13.73 18.72 -17.68
C TYR A 135 -13.76 19.08 -16.20
N ALA A 136 -14.71 18.52 -15.47
CA ALA A 136 -14.87 18.75 -14.04
C ALA A 136 -13.98 17.80 -13.22
N VAL A 137 -13.19 18.37 -12.32
CA VAL A 137 -12.47 17.66 -11.26
C VAL A 137 -13.15 18.03 -9.94
N ARG A 138 -13.72 17.07 -9.22
CA ARG A 138 -14.54 17.36 -8.02
C ARG A 138 -14.32 16.39 -6.87
N GLY A 139 -14.85 16.75 -5.70
CA GLY A 139 -14.88 15.88 -4.53
C GLY A 139 -13.48 15.41 -4.10
N PRO A 140 -13.33 14.15 -3.64
CA PRO A 140 -12.04 13.62 -3.21
C PRO A 140 -10.99 13.54 -4.33
N ILE A 141 -11.39 13.35 -5.58
CA ILE A 141 -10.47 13.37 -6.73
C ILE A 141 -9.85 14.75 -6.88
N ARG A 142 -10.64 15.83 -6.77
CA ARG A 142 -10.12 17.21 -6.78
C ARG A 142 -9.12 17.46 -5.65
N ALA A 143 -9.47 17.07 -4.42
CA ALA A 143 -8.60 17.25 -3.28
C ALA A 143 -7.25 16.54 -3.49
N ALA A 144 -7.29 15.28 -3.98
CA ALA A 144 -6.09 14.51 -4.29
C ALA A 144 -5.29 15.10 -5.47
N TRP A 145 -5.96 15.56 -6.53
CA TRP A 145 -5.32 16.19 -7.68
C TRP A 145 -4.56 17.46 -7.27
N ILE A 146 -5.19 18.34 -6.49
CA ILE A 146 -4.54 19.55 -5.94
C ILE A 146 -3.35 19.17 -5.05
N ALA A 147 -3.50 18.19 -4.16
CA ALA A 147 -2.43 17.75 -3.26
C ALA A 147 -1.23 17.14 -4.01
N LEU A 148 -1.45 16.61 -5.22
CA LEU A 148 -0.43 16.10 -6.13
C LEU A 148 0.16 17.17 -7.06
N GLY A 149 -0.14 18.46 -6.82
CA GLY A 149 0.37 19.58 -7.60
C GLY A 149 -0.50 19.97 -8.80
N GLY A 150 -1.66 19.34 -8.97
CA GLY A 150 -2.69 19.69 -9.94
C GLY A 150 -2.24 19.57 -11.40
N ALA A 151 -2.69 20.52 -12.23
CA ALA A 151 -2.42 20.54 -13.67
C ALA A 151 -0.92 20.49 -14.04
N PRO A 152 0.00 21.25 -13.40
CA PRO A 152 1.43 21.15 -13.68
C PRO A 152 2.01 19.73 -13.53
N ASP A 153 1.59 19.01 -12.49
CA ASP A 153 2.24 17.76 -12.10
C ASP A 153 1.53 16.53 -12.63
N LEU A 154 0.20 16.38 -12.44
CA LEU A 154 -0.58 15.25 -12.95
C LEU A 154 -1.14 15.48 -14.36
N GLY A 155 -1.13 16.73 -14.83
CA GLY A 155 -1.75 17.13 -16.07
C GLY A 155 -3.23 17.46 -15.93
N PHE A 156 -3.83 17.84 -17.05
CA PHE A 156 -5.25 18.15 -17.15
C PHE A 156 -6.12 16.88 -17.23
N PRO A 157 -7.36 16.92 -16.74
CA PRO A 157 -8.31 15.84 -16.95
C PRO A 157 -8.60 15.67 -18.45
N LYS A 158 -8.73 14.41 -18.88
CA LYS A 158 -9.06 14.04 -20.27
C LYS A 158 -10.53 13.67 -20.45
N GLU A 159 -11.26 13.59 -19.35
CA GLU A 159 -12.66 13.23 -19.24
C GLU A 159 -13.20 13.66 -17.87
N ASP A 160 -14.52 13.64 -17.69
CA ASP A 160 -15.14 13.76 -16.37
C ASP A 160 -14.93 12.46 -15.56
N GLN A 161 -15.03 12.54 -14.24
CA GLN A 161 -14.92 11.36 -13.38
C GLN A 161 -15.96 10.29 -13.75
N HIS A 162 -15.59 9.02 -13.63
CA HIS A 162 -16.43 7.87 -13.93
C HIS A 162 -16.21 6.73 -12.93
N ALA A 163 -17.04 5.69 -12.97
CA ALA A 163 -16.86 4.53 -12.11
C ALA A 163 -15.66 3.69 -12.55
N GLY A 164 -14.78 3.33 -11.62
CA GLY A 164 -13.60 2.51 -11.86
C GLY A 164 -13.15 1.72 -10.63
N PRO A 165 -11.87 1.29 -10.59
CA PRO A 165 -11.35 0.46 -9.51
C PRO A 165 -11.54 1.09 -8.14
N GLY A 166 -12.32 0.44 -7.28
CA GLY A 166 -12.51 0.83 -5.89
C GLY A 166 -13.41 2.04 -5.66
N GLY A 167 -13.93 2.69 -6.71
CA GLY A 167 -14.77 3.89 -6.59
C GLY A 167 -14.75 4.76 -7.84
N GLU A 168 -14.95 6.06 -7.66
CA GLU A 168 -14.80 7.03 -8.74
C GLU A 168 -13.33 7.24 -9.09
N VAL A 169 -13.03 7.29 -10.38
CA VAL A 169 -11.70 7.55 -10.94
C VAL A 169 -11.80 8.61 -12.04
N GLN A 170 -10.66 9.20 -12.39
CA GLN A 170 -10.59 10.15 -13.51
C GLN A 170 -9.24 10.04 -14.22
N THR A 171 -9.28 10.04 -15.55
CA THR A 171 -8.08 10.02 -16.39
C THR A 171 -7.53 11.44 -16.57
N PHE A 172 -6.23 11.59 -16.37
CA PHE A 172 -5.44 12.80 -16.59
C PHE A 172 -4.37 12.56 -17.66
N GLU A 173 -3.69 13.60 -18.12
CA GLU A 173 -2.62 13.46 -19.13
C GLU A 173 -1.49 12.53 -18.70
N LYS A 174 -1.15 12.50 -17.41
CA LYS A 174 -0.01 11.73 -16.87
C LYS A 174 -0.44 10.55 -15.99
N GLY A 175 -1.70 10.13 -16.06
CA GLY A 175 -2.16 8.94 -15.34
C GLY A 175 -3.67 8.92 -15.10
N CYS A 176 -4.06 8.13 -14.12
CA CYS A 176 -5.41 7.95 -13.64
C CYS A 176 -5.41 8.15 -12.14
N LEU A 177 -6.27 9.01 -11.61
CA LEU A 177 -6.39 9.21 -10.17
C LEU A 177 -7.60 8.43 -9.65
N GLY A 178 -7.39 7.63 -8.62
CA GLY A 178 -8.45 6.82 -8.03
C GLY A 178 -8.11 6.32 -6.63
N PRO A 179 -9.06 5.69 -5.92
CA PRO A 179 -8.83 5.16 -4.59
C PRO A 179 -7.86 3.97 -4.63
N ASP A 180 -6.89 3.94 -3.74
CA ASP A 180 -5.88 2.88 -3.66
C ASP A 180 -6.31 1.70 -2.77
N GLY A 181 -7.52 1.75 -2.21
CA GLY A 181 -8.07 0.76 -1.28
C GLY A 181 -7.60 0.90 0.17
N SER A 182 -6.71 1.85 0.46
CA SER A 182 -6.30 2.25 1.81
C SER A 182 -7.14 3.37 2.43
N GLY A 183 -8.09 3.92 1.66
CA GLY A 183 -8.80 5.15 2.00
C GLY A 183 -8.07 6.41 1.51
N ARG A 184 -6.99 6.24 0.73
CA ARG A 184 -6.25 7.32 0.07
C ARG A 184 -6.47 7.24 -1.45
N TYR A 185 -6.06 8.29 -2.15
CA TYR A 185 -6.00 8.32 -3.60
C TYR A 185 -4.55 8.18 -4.07
N ASP A 186 -4.35 7.49 -5.19
CA ASP A 186 -3.04 7.28 -5.82
C ASP A 186 -3.16 7.41 -7.34
N VAL A 187 -2.02 7.61 -8.00
CA VAL A 187 -1.91 7.74 -9.46
C VAL A 187 -1.56 6.39 -10.07
N PHE A 188 -2.49 5.87 -10.85
CA PHE A 188 -2.30 4.72 -11.72
C PHE A 188 -1.92 5.17 -13.13
N THR A 189 -1.34 4.29 -13.92
CA THR A 189 -1.13 4.53 -15.36
C THR A 189 -2.41 4.33 -16.16
N VAL A 190 -3.37 3.53 -15.67
CA VAL A 190 -4.66 3.26 -16.32
C VAL A 190 -5.80 3.12 -15.31
N CYS A 191 -7.02 3.50 -15.70
CA CYS A 191 -8.25 3.44 -14.88
C CYS A 191 -9.03 2.12 -14.98
N GLU A 192 -8.40 1.04 -15.42
CA GLU A 192 -9.08 -0.25 -15.64
C GLU A 192 -8.84 -1.21 -14.49
N ASP A 193 -9.84 -2.03 -14.16
CA ASP A 193 -9.65 -3.19 -13.31
C ASP A 193 -8.66 -4.19 -13.95
N PRO A 194 -7.88 -4.92 -13.14
CA PRO A 194 -7.07 -6.00 -13.67
C PRO A 194 -7.93 -7.14 -14.22
N PRO A 195 -7.39 -7.99 -15.12
CA PRO A 195 -8.09 -9.17 -15.60
C PRO A 195 -8.32 -10.19 -14.46
N ASP A 196 -9.28 -11.10 -14.66
CA ASP A 196 -9.48 -12.24 -13.77
C ASP A 196 -8.21 -13.12 -13.74
N LEU A 197 -7.59 -13.26 -12.56
CA LEU A 197 -6.38 -14.06 -12.39
C LEU A 197 -6.64 -15.56 -12.26
N LYS A 198 -7.89 -16.02 -12.13
CA LYS A 198 -8.16 -17.44 -11.90
C LYS A 198 -7.51 -18.37 -12.95
N PRO A 199 -7.61 -18.12 -14.27
CA PRO A 199 -6.94 -18.95 -15.28
C PRO A 199 -5.42 -18.95 -15.14
N VAL A 200 -4.83 -17.79 -14.79
CA VAL A 200 -3.39 -17.64 -14.58
C VAL A 200 -2.93 -18.44 -13.38
N LEU A 201 -3.64 -18.35 -12.24
CA LEU A 201 -3.29 -19.10 -11.04
C LEU A 201 -3.42 -20.62 -11.24
N ASP A 202 -4.40 -21.08 -12.01
CA ASP A 202 -4.54 -22.50 -12.37
C ASP A 202 -3.36 -23.00 -13.23
N ALA A 203 -2.91 -22.18 -14.18
CA ALA A 203 -1.74 -22.47 -15.00
C ALA A 203 -0.44 -22.50 -14.18
N ILE A 204 -0.29 -21.56 -13.23
CA ILE A 204 0.83 -21.55 -12.28
C ILE A 204 0.83 -22.82 -11.42
N GLN A 205 -0.32 -23.25 -10.89
CA GLN A 205 -0.42 -24.51 -10.13
C GLN A 205 0.01 -25.72 -10.95
N THR A 206 -0.47 -25.81 -12.19
CA THR A 206 -0.12 -26.90 -13.12
C THR A 206 1.39 -26.90 -13.41
N ARG A 207 1.97 -25.72 -13.67
CA ARG A 207 3.42 -25.60 -13.92
C ARG A 207 4.23 -25.92 -12.67
N ALA A 208 3.84 -25.44 -11.51
CA ALA A 208 4.53 -25.68 -10.24
C ALA A 208 4.63 -27.19 -9.92
N ALA A 209 3.56 -27.95 -10.19
CA ALA A 209 3.55 -29.40 -10.00
C ALA A 209 4.56 -30.13 -10.89
N THR A 210 4.85 -29.60 -12.10
CA THR A 210 5.81 -30.19 -13.03
C THR A 210 7.23 -29.69 -12.82
N SER A 211 7.43 -28.40 -12.51
CA SER A 211 8.75 -27.80 -12.30
C SER A 211 9.36 -28.17 -10.95
N SER A 212 8.53 -28.36 -9.93
CA SER A 212 8.95 -28.73 -8.58
C SER A 212 8.17 -29.94 -8.05
N PRO A 213 8.39 -31.15 -8.62
CA PRO A 213 7.68 -32.36 -8.21
C PRO A 213 7.75 -32.60 -6.70
N GLY A 214 6.62 -32.96 -6.09
CA GLY A 214 6.49 -33.15 -4.65
C GLY A 214 6.31 -31.85 -3.84
N THR A 215 6.24 -30.70 -4.50
CA THR A 215 5.94 -29.41 -3.83
C THR A 215 4.43 -29.19 -3.75
N ASP A 216 3.94 -28.94 -2.54
CA ASP A 216 2.61 -28.42 -2.28
C ASP A 216 2.63 -26.89 -2.32
N PHE A 217 2.16 -26.31 -3.43
CA PHE A 217 2.10 -24.87 -3.66
C PHE A 217 0.70 -24.30 -3.36
N GLY A 218 0.64 -23.20 -2.61
CA GLY A 218 -0.57 -22.40 -2.43
C GLY A 218 -0.30 -20.93 -2.58
N VAL A 219 -1.29 -20.23 -3.15
CA VAL A 219 -1.24 -18.83 -3.51
C VAL A 219 -2.57 -18.15 -3.21
N ALA A 220 -2.49 -16.91 -2.71
CA ALA A 220 -3.59 -15.96 -2.72
C ALA A 220 -3.08 -14.63 -3.26
N VAL A 221 -3.94 -13.93 -4.00
CA VAL A 221 -3.70 -12.58 -4.54
C VAL A 221 -4.93 -11.74 -4.25
N GLU A 222 -4.75 -10.52 -3.76
CA GLU A 222 -5.82 -9.56 -3.58
C GLU A 222 -5.46 -8.23 -4.23
N TRP A 223 -6.31 -7.77 -5.14
CA TRP A 223 -6.23 -6.43 -5.71
C TRP A 223 -6.67 -5.42 -4.66
N LEU A 224 -5.76 -4.55 -4.21
CA LEU A 224 -6.03 -3.71 -3.04
C LEU A 224 -7.09 -2.62 -3.29
N PRO A 225 -7.15 -1.94 -4.46
CA PRO A 225 -8.16 -0.94 -4.75
C PRO A 225 -9.61 -1.41 -4.53
N THR A 226 -9.94 -2.61 -4.99
CA THR A 226 -11.32 -3.15 -4.92
C THR A 226 -11.51 -4.20 -3.82
N GLY A 227 -10.41 -4.85 -3.39
CA GLY A 227 -10.46 -6.05 -2.57
C GLY A 227 -10.77 -7.35 -3.33
N THR A 228 -10.78 -7.33 -4.68
CA THR A 228 -10.98 -8.54 -5.48
C THR A 228 -9.89 -9.55 -5.17
N ARG A 229 -10.27 -10.79 -4.86
CA ARG A 229 -9.34 -11.83 -4.39
C ARG A 229 -9.41 -13.08 -5.25
N TRP A 230 -8.24 -13.63 -5.54
CA TRP A 230 -8.05 -14.91 -6.22
C TRP A 230 -7.15 -15.81 -5.40
N GLY A 231 -7.27 -17.12 -5.59
CA GLY A 231 -6.38 -18.05 -4.91
C GLY A 231 -6.48 -19.47 -5.44
N ALA A 232 -5.42 -20.23 -5.16
CA ALA A 232 -5.36 -21.66 -5.39
C ALA A 232 -4.70 -22.32 -4.18
N ARG A 233 -5.41 -23.29 -3.57
CA ARG A 233 -5.05 -23.85 -2.25
C ARG A 233 -4.79 -22.75 -1.20
N ALA A 234 -5.61 -21.70 -1.27
CA ALA A 234 -5.44 -20.47 -0.51
C ALA A 234 -5.84 -20.60 0.97
N ASP A 235 -6.60 -21.63 1.32
CA ASP A 235 -7.03 -21.94 2.69
C ASP A 235 -6.20 -23.04 3.35
N VAL A 236 -5.16 -23.54 2.66
CA VAL A 236 -4.27 -24.57 3.22
C VAL A 236 -3.24 -23.90 4.11
N ALA A 237 -3.28 -24.22 5.41
CA ALA A 237 -2.33 -23.72 6.39
C ALA A 237 -0.92 -24.27 6.12
N ARG A 238 0.08 -23.39 6.16
CA ARG A 238 1.49 -23.75 6.04
C ARG A 238 2.31 -23.01 7.09
N THR A 239 3.37 -23.66 7.56
CA THR A 239 4.29 -23.06 8.53
C THR A 239 4.78 -21.71 8.03
N SER A 240 4.65 -20.68 8.87
CA SER A 240 4.92 -19.30 8.48
C SER A 240 6.41 -19.03 8.33
N ALA A 241 7.25 -19.73 9.08
CA ALA A 241 8.66 -19.40 9.21
C ALA A 241 8.82 -17.90 9.54
N SER A 242 9.79 -17.22 8.90
CA SER A 242 10.13 -15.82 9.16
C SER A 242 9.17 -14.77 8.58
N SER A 243 8.19 -15.10 7.74
CA SER A 243 7.20 -14.10 7.29
C SER A 243 6.29 -13.63 8.42
N ALA A 244 6.12 -14.44 9.47
CA ALA A 244 5.38 -14.08 10.68
C ALA A 244 5.93 -12.84 11.41
N LYS A 245 7.19 -12.49 11.15
CA LYS A 245 7.83 -11.29 11.70
C LYS A 245 7.09 -9.99 11.31
N TRP A 246 6.40 -9.97 10.17
CA TRP A 246 5.56 -8.83 9.81
C TRP A 246 4.35 -8.72 10.75
N PHE A 247 3.70 -9.83 11.09
CA PHE A 247 2.59 -9.87 12.05
C PHE A 247 3.03 -9.33 13.43
N TRP A 248 4.22 -9.73 13.90
CA TRP A 248 4.79 -9.28 15.18
C TRP A 248 5.07 -7.78 15.19
N ALA A 249 5.68 -7.25 14.12
CA ALA A 249 5.98 -5.83 14.01
C ALA A 249 4.71 -4.97 14.04
N MET A 250 3.67 -5.37 13.29
CA MET A 250 2.40 -4.64 13.29
C MET A 250 1.71 -4.69 14.67
N ALA A 251 1.70 -5.85 15.31
CA ALA A 251 1.15 -6.01 16.65
C ALA A 251 1.90 -5.15 17.68
N ALA A 252 3.24 -5.08 17.59
CA ALA A 252 4.06 -4.22 18.45
C ALA A 252 3.73 -2.72 18.22
N LEU A 253 3.58 -2.28 16.97
CA LEU A 253 3.20 -0.91 16.64
C LEU A 253 1.81 -0.53 17.16
N SER A 254 0.88 -1.49 17.27
CA SER A 254 -0.45 -1.20 17.83
C SER A 254 -0.42 -0.76 19.30
N LYS A 255 0.65 -1.11 20.03
CA LYS A 255 0.81 -0.80 21.45
C LYS A 255 1.89 0.23 21.77
N ASN A 256 2.81 0.48 20.84
CA ASN A 256 4.01 1.25 21.10
C ASN A 256 4.21 2.36 20.07
N ALA A 257 5.01 3.37 20.42
CA ALA A 257 5.45 4.40 19.48
C ALA A 257 6.46 3.84 18.47
N ILE A 258 6.61 4.53 17.32
CA ILE A 258 7.57 4.14 16.27
C ILE A 258 8.98 4.03 16.84
N ALA A 259 9.43 5.03 17.61
CA ALA A 259 10.78 5.07 18.19
C ALA A 259 11.10 3.86 19.09
N THR A 260 10.09 3.25 19.71
CA THR A 260 10.26 2.04 20.54
C THR A 260 10.38 0.78 19.69
N VAL A 261 9.61 0.70 18.59
CA VAL A 261 9.53 -0.51 17.74
C VAL A 261 10.61 -0.55 16.66
N GLU A 262 11.07 0.61 16.21
CA GLU A 262 12.02 0.72 15.10
C GLU A 262 13.35 -0.02 15.35
N PRO A 263 14.03 0.12 16.50
CA PRO A 263 15.31 -0.52 16.72
C PRO A 263 15.29 -2.05 16.53
N PRO A 264 14.31 -2.82 17.06
CA PRO A 264 14.19 -4.24 16.73
C PRO A 264 13.56 -4.52 15.34
N ALA A 265 12.75 -3.62 14.78
CA ALA A 265 12.11 -3.83 13.48
C ALA A 265 13.12 -3.80 12.31
N LEU A 266 14.07 -2.85 12.30
CA LEU A 266 15.05 -2.72 11.23
C LEU A 266 15.84 -4.02 10.95
N PRO A 267 16.55 -4.64 11.92
CA PRO A 267 17.24 -5.91 11.70
C PRO A 267 16.29 -7.08 11.48
N THR A 268 15.06 -7.02 12.03
CA THR A 268 14.04 -8.05 11.78
C THR A 268 13.64 -8.09 10.31
N PHE A 269 13.44 -6.94 9.67
CA PHE A 269 13.09 -6.89 8.25
C PHE A 269 14.32 -7.08 7.37
N LYS A 270 15.39 -6.32 7.63
CA LYS A 270 16.62 -6.31 6.82
C LYS A 270 17.34 -7.66 6.81
N ASP A 271 17.50 -8.29 7.96
CA ASP A 271 18.36 -9.47 8.10
C ASP A 271 17.56 -10.71 8.55
N SER A 272 16.24 -10.57 8.72
CA SER A 272 15.42 -11.63 9.31
C SER A 272 15.93 -12.07 10.69
N ASN A 273 16.51 -11.15 11.47
CA ASN A 273 17.13 -11.47 12.75
C ASN A 273 16.11 -12.08 13.74
N ASN A 274 16.43 -13.23 14.34
CA ASN A 274 15.49 -13.98 15.17
C ASN A 274 15.33 -13.42 16.59
N SER A 275 16.41 -12.86 17.14
CA SER A 275 16.46 -12.29 18.48
C SER A 275 15.60 -11.04 18.58
N THR A 276 15.81 -10.10 17.65
CA THR A 276 15.06 -8.84 17.56
C THR A 276 13.60 -9.06 17.20
N ALA A 277 13.30 -10.09 16.40
CA ALA A 277 11.93 -10.53 16.18
C ALA A 277 11.24 -11.01 17.47
N GLY A 278 12.00 -11.66 18.36
CA GLY A 278 11.54 -11.99 19.71
C GLY A 278 11.19 -10.75 20.53
N THR A 279 11.99 -9.68 20.44
CA THR A 279 11.70 -8.39 21.07
C THR A 279 10.40 -7.78 20.57
N LEU A 280 10.09 -7.89 19.27
CA LEU A 280 8.79 -7.42 18.73
C LEU A 280 7.61 -8.19 19.33
N ILE A 281 7.73 -9.50 19.53
CA ILE A 281 6.71 -10.30 20.22
C ILE A 281 6.53 -9.79 21.65
N ASP A 282 7.62 -9.47 22.35
CA ASP A 282 7.58 -8.96 23.72
C ASP A 282 6.92 -7.57 23.78
N LEU A 283 7.27 -6.67 22.87
CA LEU A 283 6.65 -5.34 22.73
C LEU A 283 5.15 -5.43 22.42
N ALA A 284 4.73 -6.46 21.68
CA ALA A 284 3.30 -6.74 21.45
C ALA A 284 2.58 -7.26 22.71
N GLY A 285 3.29 -7.63 23.77
CA GLY A 285 2.74 -8.24 25.00
C GLY A 285 2.71 -9.77 24.98
N GLY A 286 3.62 -10.40 24.22
CA GLY A 286 3.73 -11.86 24.09
C GLY A 286 2.90 -12.45 22.95
N PRO A 287 3.07 -13.76 22.67
CA PRO A 287 2.45 -14.39 21.50
C PRO A 287 0.91 -14.46 21.59
N ASN A 288 0.35 -14.56 22.81
CA ASN A 288 -1.11 -14.46 23.00
C ASN A 288 -1.66 -13.11 22.51
N ALA A 289 -0.96 -12.02 22.84
CA ALA A 289 -1.38 -10.68 22.43
C ALA A 289 -1.26 -10.47 20.92
N VAL A 290 -0.30 -11.13 20.25
CA VAL A 290 -0.24 -11.11 18.79
C VAL A 290 -1.44 -11.85 18.18
N ASN A 291 -1.76 -13.04 18.67
CA ASN A 291 -2.94 -13.79 18.18
C ASN A 291 -4.25 -13.02 18.44
N ASP A 292 -4.37 -12.37 19.60
CA ASP A 292 -5.51 -11.51 19.90
C ASP A 292 -5.56 -10.30 18.96
N PHE A 293 -4.43 -9.70 18.63
CA PHE A 293 -4.36 -8.62 17.64
C PHE A 293 -4.83 -9.09 16.25
N THR A 294 -4.32 -10.21 15.73
CA THR A 294 -4.75 -10.71 14.41
C THR A 294 -6.22 -11.12 14.40
N THR A 295 -6.70 -11.77 15.46
CA THR A 295 -8.07 -12.31 15.52
C THR A 295 -9.12 -11.27 15.90
N LYS A 296 -8.91 -10.54 17.00
CA LYS A 296 -9.91 -9.61 17.55
C LYS A 296 -9.80 -8.22 16.94
N THR A 297 -8.59 -7.74 16.66
CA THR A 297 -8.39 -6.38 16.11
C THR A 297 -8.48 -6.36 14.59
N LEU A 298 -7.81 -7.30 13.90
CA LEU A 298 -7.85 -7.34 12.43
C LEU A 298 -9.04 -8.12 11.88
N GLY A 299 -9.61 -9.04 12.67
CA GLY A 299 -10.74 -9.90 12.27
C GLY A 299 -10.30 -11.13 11.45
N ILE A 300 -9.04 -11.56 11.56
CA ILE A 300 -8.51 -12.71 10.82
C ILE A 300 -8.63 -13.96 11.70
N PRO A 301 -9.39 -15.00 11.31
CA PRO A 301 -9.60 -16.18 12.14
C PRO A 301 -8.29 -16.85 12.59
N ILE A 302 -8.29 -17.42 13.80
CA ILE A 302 -7.12 -18.17 14.33
C ILE A 302 -6.79 -19.41 13.47
N THR A 303 -7.75 -19.88 12.67
CA THR A 303 -7.56 -20.96 11.68
C THR A 303 -6.84 -20.49 10.41
N GLU A 304 -6.70 -19.17 10.21
CA GLU A 304 -6.02 -18.57 9.06
C GLU A 304 -4.65 -17.98 9.43
N ILE A 305 -4.48 -17.44 10.64
CA ILE A 305 -3.17 -17.04 11.18
C ILE A 305 -3.11 -17.45 12.64
N SER A 306 -2.09 -18.23 13.00
CA SER A 306 -1.87 -18.68 14.38
C SER A 306 -0.38 -18.70 14.68
N LEU A 307 0.01 -18.05 15.78
CA LEU A 307 1.39 -17.90 16.21
C LEU A 307 1.52 -18.53 17.60
N CYS A 308 2.02 -19.76 17.63
CA CYS A 308 2.06 -20.62 18.80
C CYS A 308 3.37 -20.55 19.59
N ARG A 309 4.53 -20.47 18.91
CA ARG A 309 5.82 -20.65 19.59
C ARG A 309 6.96 -19.85 18.96
N TRP A 310 7.84 -19.33 19.80
CA TRP A 310 9.11 -18.73 19.38
C TRP A 310 10.16 -18.94 20.46
N SER A 311 11.27 -19.60 20.13
CA SER A 311 12.25 -20.05 21.13
C SER A 311 13.67 -19.51 20.94
N PHE A 312 13.84 -18.48 20.12
CA PHE A 312 15.12 -17.79 20.02
C PHE A 312 15.33 -16.87 21.23
N ASP A 313 16.49 -17.01 21.88
CA ASP A 313 16.97 -16.41 23.14
C ASP A 313 16.13 -16.74 24.39
N LYS A 314 14.81 -16.74 24.25
CA LYS A 314 13.87 -17.15 25.29
C LYS A 314 12.65 -17.83 24.67
N THR A 315 12.13 -18.83 25.36
CA THR A 315 10.92 -19.56 24.97
C THR A 315 9.68 -18.71 25.20
N ARG A 316 8.90 -18.51 24.14
CA ARG A 316 7.59 -17.84 24.14
C ARG A 316 6.58 -18.84 23.61
N VAL A 317 5.54 -19.13 24.39
CA VAL A 317 4.49 -20.08 24.01
C VAL A 317 3.14 -19.41 24.19
N ALA A 318 2.31 -19.48 23.15
CA ALA A 318 0.93 -19.01 23.19
C ALA A 318 0.03 -20.11 23.74
N THR A 319 -0.95 -19.73 24.56
CA THR A 319 -2.01 -20.61 25.05
C THR A 319 -3.30 -20.46 24.24
N ASN A 320 -3.42 -19.44 23.38
CA ASN A 320 -4.60 -19.14 22.57
C ASN A 320 -4.40 -19.44 21.06
N CYS A 321 -3.48 -20.33 20.71
CA CYS A 321 -3.18 -20.64 19.32
C CYS A 321 -3.90 -21.91 18.82
N SER A 322 -3.95 -22.08 17.50
CA SER A 322 -4.50 -23.27 16.85
C SER A 322 -3.49 -24.42 16.79
N ASN A 323 -3.97 -25.64 17.06
CA ASN A 323 -3.18 -26.88 16.96
C ASN A 323 -3.12 -27.48 15.55
N LEU A 324 -3.60 -26.77 14.52
CA LEU A 324 -3.73 -27.29 13.14
C LEU A 324 -2.42 -27.87 12.58
N LEU A 325 -1.27 -27.27 12.93
CA LEU A 325 0.07 -27.77 12.56
C LEU A 325 0.88 -28.21 13.79
N GLY A 326 0.24 -28.87 14.77
CA GLY A 326 0.94 -29.38 15.95
C GLY A 326 1.55 -28.29 16.84
N GLY A 327 0.96 -27.10 16.83
CA GLY A 327 1.46 -25.94 17.59
C GLY A 327 2.60 -25.19 16.89
N ASP A 328 2.79 -25.36 15.58
CA ASP A 328 3.65 -24.47 14.79
C ASP A 328 2.99 -23.12 14.45
N ASN A 329 3.82 -22.11 14.24
CA ASN A 329 3.37 -20.84 13.67
C ASN A 329 2.97 -21.06 12.21
N PHE A 330 1.78 -20.62 11.82
CA PHE A 330 1.29 -20.82 10.46
C PHE A 330 0.43 -19.65 9.97
N PHE A 331 0.26 -19.61 8.65
CA PHE A 331 -0.84 -18.89 8.02
C PHE A 331 -1.41 -19.68 6.84
N THR A 332 -2.63 -19.36 6.43
CA THR A 332 -3.17 -19.68 5.11
C THR A 332 -2.89 -18.50 4.17
N PRO A 333 -2.61 -18.73 2.87
CA PRO A 333 -2.45 -17.61 1.94
C PRO A 333 -3.58 -16.56 2.01
N ASN A 334 -4.83 -16.98 2.19
CA ASN A 334 -5.97 -16.07 2.41
C ASN A 334 -5.81 -15.22 3.69
N GLY A 335 -5.39 -15.81 4.81
CA GLY A 335 -5.10 -15.07 6.03
C GLY A 335 -4.00 -14.03 5.84
N ALA A 336 -2.93 -14.41 5.15
CA ALA A 336 -1.82 -13.52 4.86
C ALA A 336 -2.22 -12.31 3.99
N VAL A 337 -3.00 -12.50 2.91
CA VAL A 337 -3.44 -11.35 2.09
C VAL A 337 -4.43 -10.44 2.82
N LYS A 338 -5.28 -10.98 3.71
CA LYS A 338 -6.11 -10.16 4.62
C LYS A 338 -5.26 -9.31 5.55
N PHE A 339 -4.19 -9.87 6.11
CA PHE A 339 -3.24 -9.13 6.93
C PHE A 339 -2.52 -8.02 6.12
N LEU A 340 -2.08 -8.33 4.91
CA LEU A 340 -1.43 -7.36 4.03
C LEU A 340 -2.38 -6.22 3.65
N LYS A 341 -3.66 -6.53 3.36
CA LYS A 341 -4.69 -5.51 3.16
C LYS A 341 -4.85 -4.62 4.39
N ALA A 342 -4.93 -5.21 5.58
CA ALA A 342 -5.01 -4.42 6.82
C ALA A 342 -3.77 -3.53 7.03
N SER A 343 -2.58 -4.03 6.69
CA SER A 343 -1.33 -3.25 6.72
C SER A 343 -1.37 -2.10 5.72
N TRP A 344 -1.84 -2.37 4.48
CA TRP A 344 -2.04 -1.35 3.45
C TRP A 344 -3.04 -0.28 3.89
N GLN A 345 -4.12 -0.67 4.53
CA GLN A 345 -5.13 0.24 5.08
C GLN A 345 -4.67 0.98 6.35
N ARG A 346 -3.44 0.71 6.83
CA ARG A 346 -2.94 1.17 8.14
C ARG A 346 -3.92 0.86 9.28
N LYS A 347 -4.74 -0.19 9.11
CA LYS A 347 -5.82 -0.56 10.02
C LYS A 347 -5.24 -0.86 11.39
N ALA A 348 -5.86 -0.31 12.43
CA ALA A 348 -5.51 -0.48 13.85
C ALA A 348 -4.17 0.16 14.32
N ILE A 349 -3.34 0.71 13.43
CA ILE A 349 -2.08 1.37 13.82
C ILE A 349 -2.01 2.84 13.38
N GLY A 350 -2.89 3.29 12.48
CA GLY A 350 -2.93 4.66 11.99
C GLY A 350 -1.83 4.97 10.98
N ASP A 351 -1.97 6.12 10.31
CA ASP A 351 -1.19 6.46 9.12
C ASP A 351 0.32 6.43 9.32
N ALA A 352 0.84 7.20 10.29
CA ALA A 352 2.29 7.31 10.49
C ALA A 352 2.94 5.95 10.79
N LYS A 353 2.33 5.13 11.65
CA LYS A 353 2.86 3.80 12.00
C LYS A 353 2.74 2.82 10.84
N GLY A 354 1.62 2.86 10.11
CA GLY A 354 1.42 1.98 8.95
C GLY A 354 2.36 2.33 7.80
N ASP A 355 2.59 3.61 7.53
CA ASP A 355 3.57 4.07 6.53
C ASP A 355 4.98 3.59 6.90
N LYS A 356 5.35 3.66 8.19
CA LYS A 356 6.64 3.18 8.65
C LYS A 356 6.80 1.67 8.58
N LEU A 357 5.75 0.90 8.90
CA LEU A 357 5.73 -0.55 8.72
C LEU A 357 5.93 -0.93 7.25
N LEU A 358 5.25 -0.23 6.34
CA LEU A 358 5.37 -0.43 4.89
C LEU A 358 6.76 -0.04 4.37
N GLU A 359 7.42 0.95 4.97
CA GLU A 359 8.81 1.31 4.69
C GLU A 359 9.77 0.19 5.12
N TRP A 360 9.67 -0.31 6.36
CA TRP A 360 10.52 -1.40 6.83
C TRP A 360 10.39 -2.66 5.97
N ALA A 361 9.18 -2.96 5.47
CA ALA A 361 8.94 -4.08 4.57
C ALA A 361 9.69 -3.97 3.22
N LYS A 362 10.18 -2.79 2.82
CA LYS A 362 11.06 -2.63 1.64
C LYS A 362 12.51 -3.04 1.90
N LEU A 363 12.92 -3.16 3.18
CA LEU A 363 14.29 -3.50 3.59
C LEU A 363 14.58 -4.99 3.50
N SER A 364 13.55 -5.83 3.36
CA SER A 364 13.70 -7.29 3.29
C SER A 364 14.71 -7.72 2.21
N PRO A 365 15.53 -8.76 2.47
CA PRO A 365 16.51 -9.26 1.52
C PRO A 365 15.85 -9.62 0.18
N ARG A 366 16.56 -9.29 -0.90
CA ARG A 366 16.13 -9.55 -2.28
C ARG A 366 16.79 -10.78 -2.90
N SER A 367 17.58 -11.51 -2.13
CA SER A 367 18.28 -12.73 -2.53
C SER A 367 18.64 -13.59 -1.32
N GLY A 368 19.01 -14.85 -1.58
CA GLY A 368 19.41 -15.81 -0.55
C GLY A 368 18.21 -16.32 0.24
N TYR A 369 18.06 -15.83 1.47
CA TYR A 369 17.07 -16.31 2.45
C TYR A 369 15.70 -15.62 2.35
N GLY A 370 15.46 -14.91 1.24
CA GLY A 370 14.22 -14.20 0.93
C GLY A 370 14.31 -13.44 -0.40
N GLY A 371 13.24 -12.72 -0.75
CA GLY A 371 13.25 -11.84 -1.93
C GLY A 371 12.57 -12.39 -3.17
N TRP A 372 12.04 -13.60 -3.08
CA TRP A 372 11.59 -14.37 -4.24
C TRP A 372 10.45 -13.68 -4.99
N VAL A 373 9.55 -12.99 -4.29
CA VAL A 373 8.50 -12.19 -4.97
C VAL A 373 9.11 -11.12 -5.88
N GLY A 374 10.19 -10.48 -5.47
CA GLY A 374 10.80 -9.36 -6.18
C GLY A 374 11.85 -9.74 -7.23
N THR A 375 12.38 -10.98 -7.21
CA THR A 375 13.56 -11.36 -8.01
C THR A 375 13.36 -11.14 -9.52
N GLN A 376 12.24 -11.63 -10.06
CA GLN A 376 11.98 -11.60 -11.50
C GLN A 376 11.09 -10.43 -11.95
N LEU A 377 10.66 -9.54 -11.04
CA LEU A 377 9.85 -8.38 -11.42
C LEU A 377 10.66 -7.37 -12.26
N PRO A 378 10.00 -6.44 -12.99
CA PRO A 378 10.71 -5.36 -13.66
C PRO A 378 11.58 -4.56 -12.70
N VAL A 379 12.78 -4.16 -13.15
CA VAL A 379 13.78 -3.49 -12.30
C VAL A 379 13.22 -2.26 -11.58
N ALA A 380 12.37 -1.47 -12.26
CA ALA A 380 11.74 -0.28 -11.67
C ALA A 380 10.73 -0.60 -10.55
N VAL A 381 10.14 -1.80 -10.56
CA VAL A 381 9.15 -2.23 -9.55
C VAL A 381 9.85 -2.73 -8.29
N ARG A 382 10.98 -3.42 -8.44
CA ARG A 382 11.65 -4.11 -7.33
C ARG A 382 11.83 -3.21 -6.10
N PRO A 383 12.39 -1.98 -6.17
CA PRO A 383 12.62 -1.13 -5.01
C PRO A 383 11.36 -0.86 -4.18
N ASN A 384 10.18 -0.95 -4.79
CA ASN A 384 8.90 -0.63 -4.18
C ASN A 384 8.11 -1.84 -3.67
N VAL A 385 8.62 -3.06 -3.86
CA VAL A 385 8.07 -4.27 -3.26
C VAL A 385 8.24 -4.20 -1.74
N ARG A 386 7.14 -4.38 -1.02
CA ARG A 386 7.08 -4.45 0.44
C ARG A 386 6.81 -5.89 0.81
N HIS A 387 7.78 -6.61 1.35
CA HIS A 387 7.62 -8.05 1.54
C HIS A 387 8.29 -8.57 2.80
N LYS A 388 7.94 -9.80 3.19
CA LYS A 388 8.69 -10.56 4.19
C LYS A 388 8.66 -12.05 3.85
N ALA A 389 9.83 -12.59 3.55
CA ALA A 389 10.00 -14.01 3.29
C ALA A 389 10.12 -14.83 4.59
N GLY A 390 9.68 -16.08 4.48
CA GLY A 390 9.83 -17.17 5.43
C GLY A 390 10.54 -18.37 4.79
N TRP A 391 11.55 -18.88 5.48
CA TRP A 391 12.40 -19.97 4.99
C TRP A 391 12.68 -20.99 6.10
N LEU A 392 12.44 -22.26 5.82
CA LEU A 392 12.89 -23.42 6.60
C LEU A 392 13.42 -24.46 5.60
N PRO A 393 14.73 -24.54 5.35
CA PRO A 393 15.29 -25.50 4.41
C PRO A 393 15.20 -26.93 4.95
N THR A 394 15.48 -27.89 4.08
CA THR A 394 15.62 -29.29 4.47
C THR A 394 16.67 -29.43 5.58
N GLY A 395 16.31 -30.10 6.68
CA GLY A 395 17.21 -30.33 7.81
C GLY A 395 17.40 -29.12 8.75
N CYS A 396 16.67 -28.01 8.54
CA CYS A 396 16.61 -26.99 9.59
C CYS A 396 16.03 -27.58 10.87
N CYS A 397 16.49 -27.04 12.00
CA CYS A 397 15.68 -27.03 13.21
C CYS A 397 15.44 -28.44 13.79
N SER A 398 16.41 -29.35 13.59
CA SER A 398 16.58 -30.71 14.14
C SER A 398 15.46 -31.74 13.90
N ALA A 399 14.29 -31.33 13.45
CA ALA A 399 13.23 -32.21 12.99
C ALA A 399 13.30 -32.32 11.46
N GLY A 400 13.12 -33.52 10.91
CA GLY A 400 13.11 -33.80 9.46
C GLY A 400 11.95 -33.15 8.71
N TYR A 401 11.74 -31.85 8.89
CA TYR A 401 10.75 -31.05 8.20
C TYR A 401 11.07 -31.08 6.70
N PRO A 402 10.06 -31.32 5.85
CA PRO A 402 10.21 -31.00 4.44
C PRO A 402 10.50 -29.50 4.31
N PRO A 403 11.17 -29.05 3.24
CA PRO A 403 11.43 -27.64 3.04
C PRO A 403 10.14 -26.84 3.02
N HIS A 404 10.10 -25.71 3.73
CA HIS A 404 8.99 -24.76 3.74
C HIS A 404 9.49 -23.37 3.33
N TYR A 405 8.87 -22.82 2.29
CA TYR A 405 9.20 -21.51 1.75
C TYR A 405 7.92 -20.72 1.60
N ASN A 406 7.95 -19.45 1.98
CA ASN A 406 6.84 -18.56 1.72
C ASN A 406 7.31 -17.11 1.60
N ASP A 407 6.56 -16.29 0.88
CA ASP A 407 6.80 -14.86 0.78
C ASP A 407 5.45 -14.17 0.69
N ILE A 408 5.27 -13.14 1.51
CA ILE A 408 4.06 -12.33 1.55
C ILE A 408 4.46 -10.91 1.19
N ALA A 409 3.72 -10.27 0.29
CA ALA A 409 4.13 -8.99 -0.26
C ALA A 409 2.97 -8.09 -0.68
N ILE A 410 3.21 -6.78 -0.64
CA ILE A 410 2.45 -5.77 -1.38
C ILE A 410 3.32 -5.31 -2.54
N VAL A 411 2.80 -5.45 -3.76
CA VAL A 411 3.53 -5.18 -5.00
C VAL A 411 2.79 -4.14 -5.83
N PRO A 412 3.45 -3.04 -6.23
CA PRO A 412 2.82 -2.05 -7.10
C PRO A 412 2.79 -2.51 -8.55
N THR A 413 1.75 -2.09 -9.27
CA THR A 413 1.60 -2.25 -10.73
C THR A 413 1.11 -0.92 -11.32
N PRO A 414 1.14 -0.78 -12.66
CA PRO A 414 0.54 0.37 -13.33
C PRO A 414 -0.96 0.56 -13.07
N ARG A 415 -1.69 -0.43 -12.57
CA ARG A 415 -3.13 -0.30 -12.26
C ARG A 415 -3.41 0.04 -10.80
N GLY A 416 -2.40 -0.06 -9.93
CA GLY A 416 -2.57 -0.09 -8.48
C GLY A 416 -1.75 -1.22 -7.82
N SER A 417 -1.82 -1.30 -6.49
CA SER A 417 -1.07 -2.31 -5.73
C SER A 417 -1.89 -3.57 -5.49
N TYR A 418 -1.22 -4.72 -5.40
CA TYR A 418 -1.83 -5.98 -4.95
C TYR A 418 -1.09 -6.58 -3.76
N ALA A 419 -1.82 -7.28 -2.91
CA ALA A 419 -1.26 -8.18 -1.91
C ALA A 419 -1.12 -9.59 -2.51
N VAL A 420 -0.03 -10.29 -2.20
CA VAL A 420 0.20 -11.67 -2.59
C VAL A 420 0.81 -12.47 -1.45
N ALA A 421 0.39 -13.72 -1.32
CA ALA A 421 1.00 -14.70 -0.42
C ALA A 421 1.31 -15.97 -1.21
N LEU A 422 2.59 -16.28 -1.36
CA LEU A 422 3.09 -17.52 -1.97
C LEU A 422 3.58 -18.44 -0.86
N SER A 423 3.21 -19.72 -0.90
CA SER A 423 3.62 -20.68 0.11
C SER A 423 3.84 -22.06 -0.51
N MET A 424 4.96 -22.69 -0.18
CA MET A 424 5.41 -23.96 -0.76
C MET A 424 5.93 -24.86 0.35
N LYS A 425 5.59 -26.16 0.27
CA LYS A 425 6.05 -27.21 1.18
C LYS A 425 6.52 -28.42 0.40
N GLY A 426 7.65 -29.02 0.79
CA GLY A 426 8.20 -30.21 0.11
C GLY A 426 8.92 -29.87 -1.20
N GLY A 427 9.39 -30.90 -1.91
CA GLY A 427 10.27 -30.73 -3.07
C GLY A 427 11.73 -30.46 -2.68
N THR A 428 12.49 -29.85 -3.59
CA THR A 428 13.89 -29.46 -3.37
C THR A 428 14.02 -27.95 -3.33
N ASP A 429 14.80 -27.41 -2.41
CA ASP A 429 15.06 -25.98 -2.18
C ASP A 429 15.20 -25.16 -3.47
N SER A 430 16.06 -25.59 -4.42
CA SER A 430 16.33 -24.85 -5.66
C SER A 430 15.12 -24.74 -6.59
N LYS A 431 14.31 -25.80 -6.71
CA LYS A 431 13.12 -25.82 -7.56
C LYS A 431 11.97 -25.01 -6.95
N ILE A 432 11.83 -25.05 -5.63
CA ILE A 432 10.86 -24.24 -4.89
C ILE A 432 11.11 -22.76 -5.13
N ILE A 433 12.36 -22.31 -4.90
CA ILE A 433 12.76 -20.92 -5.06
C ILE A 433 12.44 -20.42 -6.47
N LYS A 434 12.92 -21.13 -7.51
CA LYS A 434 12.67 -20.74 -8.90
C LYS A 434 11.18 -20.70 -9.23
N THR A 435 10.42 -21.67 -8.74
CA THR A 435 8.96 -21.71 -8.98
C THR A 435 8.27 -20.52 -8.32
N MET A 436 8.71 -20.10 -7.13
CA MET A 436 8.16 -18.93 -6.44
C MET A 436 8.48 -17.63 -7.17
N GLU A 437 9.73 -17.47 -7.61
CA GLU A 437 10.19 -16.31 -8.38
C GLU A 437 9.43 -16.17 -9.71
N TRP A 438 9.30 -17.29 -10.45
CA TRP A 438 8.53 -17.34 -11.68
C TRP A 438 7.05 -17.02 -11.42
N SER A 439 6.42 -17.66 -10.43
CA SER A 439 5.00 -17.45 -10.10
C SER A 439 4.70 -15.97 -9.81
N SER A 440 5.56 -15.32 -9.03
CA SER A 440 5.42 -13.91 -8.70
C SER A 440 5.48 -13.01 -9.94
N CYS A 441 6.45 -13.26 -10.82
CA CYS A 441 6.60 -12.54 -12.08
C CYS A 441 5.38 -12.70 -13.00
N VAL A 442 4.86 -13.92 -13.14
CA VAL A 442 3.66 -14.19 -13.96
C VAL A 442 2.46 -13.42 -13.41
N ILE A 443 2.25 -13.43 -12.09
CA ILE A 443 1.14 -12.71 -11.44
C ILE A 443 1.27 -11.20 -11.71
N TRP A 444 2.48 -10.65 -11.58
CA TRP A 444 2.71 -9.23 -11.84
C TRP A 444 2.35 -8.86 -13.28
N HIS A 445 2.86 -9.60 -14.27
CA HIS A 445 2.58 -9.35 -15.68
C HIS A 445 1.10 -9.52 -16.03
N ALA A 446 0.40 -10.47 -15.41
CA ALA A 446 -1.03 -10.65 -15.59
C ALA A 446 -1.84 -9.45 -15.07
N LEU A 447 -1.52 -8.94 -13.88
CA LEU A 447 -2.17 -7.74 -13.30
C LEU A 447 -1.78 -6.45 -14.05
N ALA A 448 -0.50 -6.35 -14.43
CA ALA A 448 0.03 -5.22 -15.17
C ALA A 448 -0.38 -5.22 -16.64
N LYS A 449 -0.91 -6.32 -17.19
CA LYS A 449 -1.39 -6.49 -18.58
C LYS A 449 -0.43 -5.83 -19.59
N ASP A 450 0.87 -5.94 -19.32
CA ASP A 450 1.93 -5.30 -20.10
C ASP A 450 2.48 -6.25 -21.18
N VAL A 451 2.11 -7.52 -21.11
CA VAL A 451 2.45 -8.58 -22.06
C VAL A 451 1.20 -9.39 -22.42
N ALA A 452 1.18 -9.95 -23.64
CA ALA A 452 0.07 -10.80 -24.09
C ALA A 452 0.07 -12.19 -23.44
N ASP A 453 1.25 -12.74 -23.15
CA ASP A 453 1.43 -14.03 -22.47
C ASP A 453 2.26 -13.83 -21.19
N PRO A 454 1.61 -13.72 -20.01
CA PRO A 454 2.33 -13.58 -18.75
C PRO A 454 3.12 -14.83 -18.35
N LEU A 455 2.75 -16.03 -18.83
CA LEU A 455 3.45 -17.28 -18.48
C LEU A 455 4.82 -17.36 -19.16
N GLY A 456 4.91 -16.86 -20.39
CA GLY A 456 6.13 -16.79 -21.20
C GLY A 456 7.05 -15.59 -20.92
N ALA A 457 6.57 -14.58 -20.19
CA ALA A 457 7.34 -13.36 -19.90
C ALA A 457 8.45 -13.55 -18.84
N CYS A 458 8.40 -14.65 -18.09
CA CYS A 458 9.25 -14.90 -16.93
C CYS A 458 10.23 -16.05 -17.18
N THR A 459 11.38 -16.04 -16.50
CA THR A 459 12.33 -17.14 -16.60
C THR A 459 11.73 -18.39 -15.94
N ALA A 460 11.46 -19.40 -16.76
CA ALA A 460 10.82 -20.62 -16.31
C ALA A 460 11.67 -21.34 -15.23
N PRO A 461 11.02 -21.98 -14.25
CA PRO A 461 11.68 -22.64 -13.13
C PRO A 461 12.44 -23.92 -13.49
#